data_AF-A0A943G0E7-F1
#
_entry.id   AF-A0A943G0E7-F1
#
_cell.length_a   1.000
_cell.length_b   1.000
_cell.length_c   1.000
_cell.angle_alpha   90.00
_cell.angle_beta   90.00
_cell.angle_gamma   90.00
#
_symmetry.space_group_name_H-M   'P 1'
#
loop_
_entity.id
_entity.type
_entity.pdbx_description
1 polymer ?
#
loop_
_entity_poly.entity_id
_entity_poly.type
_entity_poly.pdbx_seq_one_letter_code
_entity_poly.pdbx_strand_id
1 'polypeptide(L)'
;MKKSNYVAAVCSTLGFAMILVAMVMLNSNTEIKLDKNILSSSVNTKMMAASTKTSVSLNNNLVNSNVQNTSVIVAEDREIAEAKTLRAEVFDGLTLEELTDKLNRSLGKDLLAGKGELIATYSLSKGVSPYLVTAIMLHETGCKWKCSALVRSCNNVAGQKGSPNCSGGYKGYSTIDEGIKGAIDNLYNNFYAKGLTTVESIGPRYAQSNTWVSKINSYINQIRNS
;
A
#
# COMPACT_ATOMS: atom_id res chain seq x y z
N MET A 1 3.55 18.77 57.98
CA MET A 1 2.97 18.78 56.61
C MET A 1 3.30 17.46 55.90
N LYS A 2 2.36 16.53 55.81
CA LYS A 2 2.50 15.24 55.09
C LYS A 2 1.16 14.94 54.42
N LYS A 3 0.98 15.27 53.14
CA LYS A 3 -0.25 14.92 52.39
C LYS A 3 -0.14 14.98 50.85
N SER A 4 1.04 14.87 50.24
CA SER A 4 1.19 15.06 48.78
C SER A 4 1.70 13.87 47.95
N ASN A 5 1.95 12.69 48.54
CA ASN A 5 2.60 11.59 47.80
C ASN A 5 1.70 10.36 47.55
N TYR A 6 0.46 10.34 48.04
CA TYR A 6 -0.43 9.19 47.89
C TYR A 6 -1.32 9.23 46.64
N VAL A 7 -1.55 10.41 46.04
CA VAL A 7 -2.46 10.54 44.88
C VAL A 7 -1.80 10.09 43.57
N ALA A 8 -0.49 10.27 43.43
CA ALA A 8 0.24 9.88 42.20
C ALA A 8 0.46 8.36 42.07
N ALA A 9 0.53 7.62 43.19
CA ALA A 9 0.74 6.17 43.19
C ALA A 9 -0.53 5.37 42.87
N VAL A 10 -1.71 5.92 43.16
CA VAL A 10 -3.00 5.25 42.89
C VAL A 10 -3.42 5.40 41.41
N CYS A 11 -3.12 6.54 40.77
CA CYS A 11 -3.40 6.72 39.34
C CYS A 11 -2.48 5.91 38.41
N SER A 12 -1.24 5.65 38.81
CA SER A 12 -0.29 4.88 38.00
C SER A 12 -0.64 3.38 38.00
N THR A 13 -1.12 2.82 39.11
CA THR A 13 -1.49 1.40 39.21
C THR A 13 -2.79 1.05 38.46
N LEU A 14 -3.78 1.95 38.45
CA LEU A 14 -5.01 1.79 37.65
C LEU A 14 -4.75 1.83 36.14
N GLY A 15 -3.80 2.65 35.69
CA GLY A 15 -3.42 2.74 34.27
C GLY A 15 -2.79 1.46 33.72
N PHE A 16 -1.94 0.78 34.49
CA PHE A 16 -1.33 -0.49 34.07
C PHE A 16 -2.34 -1.65 34.06
N ALA A 17 -3.29 -1.68 34.98
CA ALA A 17 -4.33 -2.72 35.02
C ALA A 17 -5.26 -2.67 33.78
N MET A 18 -5.61 -1.46 33.32
CA MET A 18 -6.46 -1.25 32.13
C MET A 18 -5.78 -1.70 30.83
N ILE A 19 -4.45 -1.53 30.72
CA ILE A 19 -3.67 -1.97 29.55
C ILE A 19 -3.61 -3.50 29.48
N LEU A 20 -3.44 -4.18 30.62
CA LEU A 20 -3.40 -5.65 30.68
C LEU A 20 -4.75 -6.28 30.35
N VAL A 21 -5.86 -5.71 30.84
CA VAL A 21 -7.22 -6.20 30.52
C VAL A 21 -7.53 -6.02 29.02
N ALA A 22 -7.09 -4.92 28.39
CA ALA A 22 -7.27 -4.71 26.94
C ALA A 22 -6.49 -5.72 26.10
N MET A 23 -5.27 -6.11 26.50
CA MET A 23 -4.49 -7.15 25.81
C MET A 23 -5.13 -8.54 25.92
N VAL A 24 -5.73 -8.88 27.07
CA VAL A 24 -6.45 -10.16 27.26
C VAL A 24 -7.75 -10.20 26.43
N MET A 25 -8.46 -9.09 26.30
CA MET A 25 -9.68 -8.98 25.47
C MET A 25 -9.39 -9.04 23.95
N LEU A 26 -8.21 -8.59 23.51
CA LEU A 26 -7.76 -8.73 22.12
C LEU A 26 -7.36 -10.17 21.75
N ASN A 27 -6.88 -10.96 22.72
CA ASN A 27 -6.46 -12.35 22.48
C ASN A 27 -7.62 -13.37 22.51
N SER A 28 -8.83 -12.95 22.93
CA SER A 28 -9.98 -13.85 23.11
C SER A 28 -10.88 -13.99 21.88
N ASN A 29 -10.68 -13.16 20.85
CA ASN A 29 -11.64 -13.00 19.74
C ASN A 29 -11.13 -13.44 18.36
N THR A 30 -10.07 -14.26 18.29
CA THR A 30 -9.63 -14.85 17.02
C THR A 30 -9.46 -16.36 17.12
N GLU A 31 -10.56 -17.07 17.32
CA GLU A 31 -10.70 -18.41 16.75
C GLU A 31 -11.33 -18.29 15.37
N ILE A 32 -10.51 -18.14 14.34
CA ILE A 32 -10.94 -18.40 12.97
C ILE A 32 -11.02 -19.93 12.84
N LYS A 33 -12.24 -20.47 12.92
CA LYS A 33 -12.50 -21.86 12.52
C LYS A 33 -12.24 -21.97 11.02
N LEU A 34 -11.08 -22.50 10.66
CA LEU A 34 -10.72 -22.81 9.28
C LEU A 34 -11.54 -24.03 8.82
N ASP A 35 -12.58 -23.77 8.02
CA ASP A 35 -13.39 -24.81 7.40
C ASP A 35 -12.55 -25.54 6.35
N LYS A 36 -12.23 -26.82 6.58
CA LYS A 36 -11.30 -27.63 5.78
C LYS A 36 -11.86 -28.10 4.43
N ASN A 37 -12.92 -27.47 3.93
CA ASN A 37 -13.62 -27.89 2.70
C ASN A 37 -13.29 -27.08 1.43
N ILE A 38 -12.32 -26.16 1.49
CA ILE A 38 -11.78 -25.46 0.31
C ILE A 38 -10.33 -25.88 0.10
N LEU A 39 -10.08 -27.19 -0.05
CA LEU A 39 -8.79 -27.71 -0.49
C LEU A 39 -8.98 -28.96 -1.34
N SER A 40 -9.78 -28.85 -2.40
CA SER A 40 -9.89 -29.91 -3.42
C SER A 40 -10.19 -29.36 -4.81
N SER A 41 -9.65 -28.20 -5.17
CA SER A 41 -9.71 -27.71 -6.54
C SER A 41 -8.45 -26.92 -6.89
N SER A 42 -7.64 -27.53 -7.76
CA SER A 42 -6.45 -27.02 -8.46
C SER A 42 -5.07 -27.35 -7.87
N VAL A 43 -4.72 -28.64 -7.84
CA VAL A 43 -3.34 -29.06 -8.12
C VAL A 43 -3.39 -30.13 -9.22
N ASN A 44 -3.24 -29.70 -10.47
CA ASN A 44 -2.82 -30.60 -11.54
C ASN A 44 -1.42 -30.15 -11.99
N THR A 45 -0.43 -30.44 -11.15
CA THR A 45 0.98 -30.34 -11.49
C THR A 45 1.36 -31.52 -12.37
N LYS A 46 1.39 -31.31 -13.68
CA LYS A 46 2.37 -31.90 -14.63
C LYS A 46 2.03 -31.45 -16.05
N MET A 47 2.87 -30.59 -16.62
CA MET A 47 3.54 -30.78 -17.92
C MET A 47 4.12 -29.44 -18.40
N MET A 48 5.36 -29.16 -17.99
CA MET A 48 6.30 -28.46 -18.87
C MET A 48 6.93 -29.50 -19.77
N ALA A 49 6.52 -29.58 -21.03
CA ALA A 49 7.30 -30.16 -22.11
C ALA A 49 6.68 -29.81 -23.47
N ALA A 50 7.52 -29.24 -24.33
CA ALA A 50 7.48 -29.34 -25.79
C ALA A 50 6.24 -28.79 -26.53
N SER A 51 6.42 -27.57 -27.05
CA SER A 51 5.74 -27.14 -28.27
C SER A 51 6.08 -28.12 -29.40
N THR A 52 5.11 -28.90 -29.85
CA THR A 52 5.17 -29.62 -31.13
C THR A 52 3.78 -29.64 -31.74
N LYS A 53 3.70 -29.11 -32.95
CA LYS A 53 2.54 -29.09 -33.84
C LYS A 53 1.93 -30.48 -33.97
N THR A 54 0.61 -30.62 -33.82
CA THR A 54 -0.20 -31.60 -34.56
C THR A 54 -1.67 -31.17 -34.52
N SER A 55 -2.20 -30.90 -35.70
CA SER A 55 -3.62 -30.73 -36.00
C SER A 55 -4.38 -32.04 -35.79
N VAL A 56 -5.52 -32.01 -35.11
CA VAL A 56 -6.57 -33.02 -35.30
C VAL A 56 -7.93 -32.32 -35.31
N SER A 57 -8.53 -32.31 -36.50
CA SER A 57 -9.92 -31.99 -36.77
C SER A 57 -10.80 -33.19 -36.39
N LEU A 58 -11.89 -32.94 -35.69
CA LEU A 58 -13.06 -33.82 -35.65
C LEU A 58 -14.32 -32.95 -35.69
N ASN A 59 -14.82 -32.75 -36.91
CA ASN A 59 -16.18 -32.34 -37.19
C ASN A 59 -17.14 -33.50 -36.86
N ASN A 60 -18.29 -33.19 -36.25
CA ASN A 60 -19.54 -33.90 -36.52
C ASN A 60 -20.71 -32.90 -36.45
N ASN A 61 -21.39 -32.79 -37.59
CA ASN A 61 -22.52 -31.91 -37.87
C ASN A 61 -23.86 -32.58 -37.53
N LEU A 62 -24.90 -31.72 -37.55
CA LEU A 62 -26.35 -31.98 -37.76
C LEU A 62 -27.23 -32.20 -36.53
N VAL A 63 -27.99 -31.16 -36.15
CA VAL A 63 -29.46 -31.09 -36.33
C VAL A 63 -29.86 -29.62 -36.60
N ASN A 64 -30.81 -29.44 -37.51
CA ASN A 64 -31.24 -28.20 -38.15
C ASN A 64 -32.65 -27.77 -37.69
N SER A 65 -33.01 -26.50 -37.94
CA SER A 65 -34.37 -25.90 -38.12
C SER A 65 -34.95 -24.95 -37.04
N ASN A 66 -34.60 -23.66 -37.18
CA ASN A 66 -35.46 -22.47 -37.39
C ASN A 66 -36.87 -22.36 -36.73
N VAL A 67 -37.06 -21.40 -35.81
CA VAL A 67 -38.24 -20.50 -35.72
C VAL A 67 -37.79 -19.14 -35.14
N GLN A 68 -38.06 -18.05 -35.87
CA GLN A 68 -37.93 -16.66 -35.42
C GLN A 68 -39.13 -16.23 -34.56
N ASN A 69 -38.87 -15.53 -33.44
CA ASN A 69 -39.25 -14.12 -33.21
C ASN A 69 -39.76 -13.81 -31.78
N THR A 70 -39.09 -12.83 -31.16
CA THR A 70 -39.56 -11.90 -30.11
C THR A 70 -40.07 -12.48 -28.79
N SER A 71 -39.20 -12.48 -27.77
CA SER A 71 -39.56 -11.91 -26.47
C SER A 71 -38.32 -11.40 -25.71
N VAL A 72 -38.31 -10.08 -25.54
CA VAL A 72 -37.93 -9.41 -24.28
C VAL A 72 -36.42 -9.33 -23.96
N ILE A 73 -35.85 -8.23 -24.46
CA ILE A 73 -34.66 -7.52 -23.99
C ILE A 73 -34.80 -7.23 -22.48
N VAL A 74 -34.45 -8.16 -21.59
CA VAL A 74 -34.35 -7.90 -20.12
C VAL A 74 -33.17 -8.65 -19.47
N ALA A 75 -32.42 -9.49 -20.21
CA ALA A 75 -31.35 -10.29 -19.61
C ALA A 75 -30.01 -9.55 -19.48
N GLU A 76 -29.74 -8.53 -20.29
CA GLU A 76 -28.41 -7.89 -20.38
C GLU A 76 -28.14 -6.90 -19.23
N ASP A 77 -29.17 -6.27 -18.68
CA ASP A 77 -29.03 -5.30 -17.59
C ASP A 77 -28.81 -5.94 -16.21
N ARG A 78 -29.13 -7.23 -16.06
CA ARG A 78 -28.99 -7.95 -14.78
C ARG A 78 -27.56 -8.46 -14.57
N GLU A 79 -26.88 -8.81 -15.67
CA GLU A 79 -25.50 -9.29 -15.65
C GLU A 79 -24.50 -8.16 -15.37
N ILE A 80 -24.79 -6.92 -15.82
CA ILE A 80 -24.01 -5.72 -15.50
C ILE A 80 -24.16 -5.32 -14.01
N ALA A 81 -25.32 -5.58 -13.40
CA ALA A 81 -25.55 -5.31 -11.98
C ALA A 81 -24.85 -6.32 -11.05
N GLU A 82 -24.64 -7.56 -11.52
CA GLU A 82 -24.03 -8.65 -10.75
C GLU A 82 -22.49 -8.70 -10.90
N ALA A 83 -21.94 -8.22 -12.03
CA ALA A 83 -20.49 -8.00 -12.21
C ALA A 83 -19.97 -6.73 -11.49
N LYS A 84 -20.86 -5.85 -11.01
CA LYS A 84 -20.53 -4.70 -10.15
C LYS A 84 -20.24 -5.11 -8.70
N THR A 85 -20.30 -6.41 -8.38
CA THR A 85 -19.99 -6.91 -7.05
C THR A 85 -18.48 -6.81 -6.78
N LEU A 86 -18.14 -5.89 -5.87
CA LEU A 86 -16.88 -5.79 -5.10
C LEU A 86 -15.60 -5.25 -5.75
N ARG A 87 -15.68 -4.25 -6.66
CA ARG A 87 -14.53 -3.35 -6.88
C ARG A 87 -14.31 -2.50 -5.61
N ALA A 88 -13.48 -2.99 -4.70
CA ALA A 88 -13.12 -2.29 -3.47
C ALA A 88 -12.08 -1.20 -3.78
N GLU A 89 -12.55 0.02 -3.96
CA GLU A 89 -11.70 1.19 -4.14
C GLU A 89 -11.05 1.58 -2.81
N VAL A 90 -9.73 1.74 -2.81
CA VAL A 90 -8.94 2.04 -1.62
C VAL A 90 -8.33 3.44 -1.65
N PHE A 91 -8.13 4.02 -2.84
CA PHE A 91 -7.55 5.35 -3.01
C PHE A 91 -7.82 5.90 -4.41
N ASP A 92 -8.30 7.15 -4.50
CA ASP A 92 -8.42 7.89 -5.78
C ASP A 92 -9.21 7.12 -6.88
N GLY A 93 -10.25 6.38 -6.49
CA GLY A 93 -11.05 5.56 -7.42
C GLY A 93 -10.39 4.25 -7.88
N LEU A 94 -9.24 3.90 -7.29
CA LEU A 94 -8.45 2.73 -7.65
C LEU A 94 -8.62 1.61 -6.62
N THR A 95 -8.64 0.37 -7.11
CA THR A 95 -8.38 -0.82 -6.31
C THR A 95 -6.92 -0.85 -5.83
N LEU A 96 -6.61 -1.73 -4.88
CA LEU A 96 -5.24 -1.88 -4.38
C LEU A 96 -4.25 -2.31 -5.48
N GLU A 97 -4.68 -3.19 -6.38
CA GLU A 97 -3.88 -3.66 -7.52
C GLU A 97 -3.60 -2.51 -8.50
N GLU A 98 -4.63 -1.77 -8.91
CA GLU A 98 -4.46 -0.63 -9.82
C GLU A 98 -3.60 0.50 -9.20
N LEU A 99 -3.76 0.75 -7.90
CA LEU A 99 -2.92 1.68 -7.17
C LEU A 99 -1.46 1.20 -7.17
N THR A 100 -1.22 -0.07 -6.87
CA THR A 100 0.10 -0.69 -6.86
C THR A 100 0.79 -0.53 -8.21
N ASP A 101 0.08 -0.86 -9.28
CA ASP A 101 0.60 -0.73 -10.65
C ASP A 101 0.89 0.72 -11.01
N LYS A 102 0.01 1.65 -10.64
CA LYS A 102 0.23 3.09 -10.85
C LYS A 102 1.48 3.59 -10.14
N LEU A 103 1.68 3.19 -8.88
CA LEU A 103 2.90 3.53 -8.15
C LEU A 103 4.13 2.91 -8.82
N ASN A 104 4.08 1.63 -9.21
CA ASN A 104 5.20 0.95 -9.88
C ASN A 104 5.62 1.63 -11.19
N ARG A 105 4.68 2.14 -11.99
CA ARG A 105 5.00 2.94 -13.20
C ARG A 105 5.78 4.21 -12.89
N SER A 106 5.65 4.75 -11.67
CA SER A 106 6.30 5.98 -11.23
C SER A 106 7.66 5.78 -10.53
N LEU A 107 7.94 4.59 -9.98
CA LEU A 107 9.10 4.33 -9.11
C LEU A 107 10.44 4.15 -9.86
N GLY A 108 10.45 4.33 -11.18
CA GLY A 108 11.64 4.11 -12.00
C GLY A 108 12.03 2.64 -12.09
N LYS A 109 13.31 2.37 -12.36
CA LYS A 109 13.84 1.01 -12.59
C LYS A 109 14.99 0.61 -11.65
N ASP A 110 15.29 1.46 -10.67
CA ASP A 110 16.42 1.29 -9.74
C ASP A 110 15.92 0.72 -8.39
N LEU A 111 16.49 1.14 -7.26
CA LEU A 111 16.22 0.53 -5.95
C LEU A 111 14.76 0.58 -5.46
N LEU A 112 13.92 1.48 -5.97
CA LEU A 112 12.49 1.53 -5.63
C LEU A 112 11.58 0.76 -6.59
N ALA A 113 12.13 0.17 -7.66
CA ALA A 113 11.34 -0.56 -8.63
C ALA A 113 10.60 -1.74 -7.97
N GLY A 114 9.33 -1.92 -8.33
CA GLY A 114 8.48 -2.99 -7.79
C GLY A 114 8.00 -2.79 -6.35
N LYS A 115 8.32 -1.66 -5.71
CA LYS A 115 7.92 -1.38 -4.32
C LYS A 115 6.52 -0.75 -4.18
N GLY A 116 5.75 -0.67 -5.26
CA GLY A 116 4.42 -0.07 -5.29
C GLY A 116 3.45 -0.67 -4.28
N GLU A 117 3.43 -2.01 -4.15
CA GLU A 117 2.52 -2.69 -3.22
C GLU A 117 2.82 -2.36 -1.76
N LEU A 118 4.11 -2.38 -1.38
CA LEU A 118 4.56 -2.00 -0.05
C LEU A 118 4.17 -0.55 0.27
N ILE A 119 4.38 0.36 -0.67
CA ILE A 119 4.04 1.77 -0.48
C ILE A 119 2.53 1.94 -0.35
N ALA A 120 1.75 1.31 -1.22
CA ALA A 120 0.29 1.38 -1.21
C ALA A 120 -0.27 0.85 0.11
N THR A 121 0.00 -0.42 0.43
CA THR A 121 -0.54 -1.10 1.61
C THR A 121 -0.14 -0.42 2.92
N TYR A 122 1.15 -0.10 3.08
CA TYR A 122 1.64 0.48 4.33
C TYR A 122 1.16 1.93 4.52
N SER A 123 1.14 2.74 3.45
CA SER A 123 0.62 4.11 3.54
C SER A 123 -0.86 4.12 3.90
N LEU A 124 -1.67 3.26 3.25
CA LEU A 124 -3.10 3.12 3.55
C LEU A 124 -3.34 2.68 4.99
N SER A 125 -2.57 1.70 5.49
CA SER A 125 -2.67 1.25 6.90
C SER A 125 -2.40 2.36 7.93
N LYS A 126 -1.63 3.38 7.54
CA LYS A 126 -1.29 4.54 8.37
C LYS A 126 -2.18 5.76 8.10
N GLY A 127 -3.10 5.68 7.14
CA GLY A 127 -3.89 6.83 6.67
C GLY A 127 -3.05 7.91 6.00
N VAL A 128 -1.88 7.56 5.45
CA VAL A 128 -0.98 8.47 4.73
C VAL A 128 -1.22 8.35 3.22
N SER A 129 -1.24 9.45 2.49
CA SER A 129 -1.43 9.44 1.03
C SER A 129 -0.29 8.70 0.31
N PRO A 130 -0.56 7.58 -0.42
CA PRO A 130 0.46 6.85 -1.18
C PRO A 130 1.12 7.71 -2.26
N TYR A 131 0.37 8.62 -2.89
CA TYR A 131 0.91 9.56 -3.87
C TYR A 131 1.88 10.56 -3.23
N LEU A 132 1.54 11.10 -2.06
CA LEU A 132 2.40 12.06 -1.36
C LEU A 132 3.74 11.41 -0.96
N VAL A 133 3.69 10.23 -0.34
CA VAL A 133 4.89 9.49 0.08
C VAL A 133 5.77 9.22 -1.14
N THR A 134 5.18 8.69 -2.21
CA THR A 134 5.89 8.40 -3.47
C THR A 134 6.53 9.65 -4.05
N ALA A 135 5.80 10.75 -4.12
CA ALA A 135 6.32 12.03 -4.62
C ALA A 135 7.51 12.54 -3.81
N ILE A 136 7.45 12.47 -2.47
CA ILE A 136 8.56 12.84 -1.60
C ILE A 136 9.76 11.93 -1.85
N MET A 137 9.58 10.60 -1.86
CA MET A 137 10.70 9.69 -2.11
C MET A 137 11.39 9.99 -3.44
N LEU A 138 10.63 10.17 -4.53
CA LEU A 138 11.20 10.48 -5.85
C LEU A 138 11.92 11.83 -5.86
N HIS A 139 11.34 12.85 -5.21
CA HIS A 139 11.94 14.18 -5.13
C HIS A 139 13.25 14.19 -4.34
N GLU A 140 13.27 13.57 -3.16
CA GLU A 140 14.41 13.58 -2.23
C GLU A 140 15.58 12.73 -2.73
N THR A 141 15.31 11.68 -3.52
CA THR A 141 16.31 10.66 -3.84
C THR A 141 16.71 10.59 -5.30
N GLY A 142 15.94 11.20 -6.20
CA GLY A 142 16.14 11.04 -7.65
C GLY A 142 15.85 9.63 -8.18
N CYS A 143 15.27 8.74 -7.36
CA CYS A 143 15.02 7.34 -7.71
C CYS A 143 14.09 7.13 -8.93
N LYS A 144 13.41 8.18 -9.41
CA LYS A 144 12.70 8.14 -10.70
C LYS A 144 13.63 7.73 -11.84
N TRP A 145 14.90 8.16 -11.79
CA TRP A 145 15.91 7.86 -12.81
C TRP A 145 17.03 7.00 -12.25
N LYS A 146 17.68 7.49 -11.19
CA LYS A 146 18.80 6.83 -10.52
C LYS A 146 18.83 7.27 -9.06
N CYS A 147 18.71 6.31 -8.16
CA CYS A 147 18.71 6.56 -6.73
C CYS A 147 20.05 7.16 -6.26
N SER A 148 19.94 8.14 -5.37
CA SER A 148 21.06 8.84 -4.75
C SER A 148 21.98 7.91 -3.95
N ALA A 149 23.19 8.40 -3.66
CA ALA A 149 24.15 7.69 -2.82
C ALA A 149 23.58 7.37 -1.43
N LEU A 150 22.74 8.27 -0.87
CA LEU A 150 22.13 8.07 0.44
C LEU A 150 21.18 6.88 0.48
N VAL A 151 20.37 6.67 -0.57
CA VAL A 151 19.51 5.48 -0.66
C VAL A 151 20.38 4.22 -0.76
N ARG A 152 21.46 4.27 -1.54
CA ARG A 152 22.34 3.13 -1.78
C ARG A 152 23.13 2.71 -0.55
N SER A 153 23.61 3.66 0.25
CA SER A 153 24.45 3.36 1.42
C SER A 153 23.66 3.20 2.71
N CYS A 154 22.54 3.92 2.85
CA CYS A 154 21.80 4.01 4.10
C CYS A 154 20.36 3.47 4.02
N ASN A 155 19.92 3.01 2.84
CA ASN A 155 18.54 2.64 2.59
C ASN A 155 17.53 3.73 2.99
N ASN A 156 17.94 5.01 2.94
CA ASN A 156 17.14 6.13 3.42
C ASN A 156 16.50 6.86 2.23
N VAL A 157 15.19 6.62 2.05
CA VAL A 157 14.43 7.04 0.87
C VAL A 157 13.76 8.41 1.00
N ALA A 158 13.94 9.09 2.14
CA ALA A 158 13.26 10.37 2.41
C ALA A 158 14.17 11.42 3.08
N GLY A 159 15.50 11.19 3.09
CA GLY A 159 16.47 12.15 3.64
C GLY A 159 16.40 12.31 5.16
N GLN A 160 15.90 11.30 5.89
CA GLN A 160 15.61 11.43 7.32
C GLN A 160 16.88 11.51 8.15
N LYS A 161 16.96 12.50 9.04
CA LYS A 161 18.03 12.59 10.05
C LYS A 161 17.69 11.74 11.27
N GLY A 162 18.71 11.23 11.95
CA GLY A 162 18.55 10.55 13.24
C GLY A 162 19.34 9.24 13.38
N SER A 163 18.96 8.47 14.39
CA SER A 163 19.62 7.21 14.76
C SER A 163 18.89 5.97 14.24
N PRO A 164 19.58 4.86 13.95
CA PRO A 164 21.05 4.73 13.96
C PRO A 164 21.66 5.59 12.85
N ASN A 165 22.77 6.27 13.15
CA ASN A 165 23.44 7.12 12.17
C ASN A 165 24.18 6.24 11.15
N CYS A 166 23.88 6.41 9.88
CA CYS A 166 24.60 5.75 8.79
C CYS A 166 25.71 6.64 8.23
N SER A 167 25.38 7.89 7.88
CA SER A 167 26.35 8.86 7.36
C SER A 167 25.83 10.28 7.53
N GLY A 168 26.68 11.22 7.97
CA GLY A 168 26.33 12.65 8.02
C GLY A 168 25.09 12.99 8.86
N GLY A 169 24.79 12.22 9.90
CA GLY A 169 23.59 12.38 10.73
C GLY A 169 22.31 11.82 10.11
N TYR A 170 22.38 11.21 8.92
CA TYR A 170 21.24 10.54 8.31
C TYR A 170 21.01 9.18 8.95
N LYS A 171 19.73 8.89 9.19
CA LYS A 171 19.30 7.60 9.71
C LYS A 171 19.59 6.50 8.68
N GLY A 172 20.14 5.39 9.15
CA GLY A 172 20.28 4.15 8.39
C GLY A 172 19.10 3.20 8.63
N TYR A 173 18.77 2.45 7.59
CA TYR A 173 17.84 1.33 7.64
C TYR A 173 18.55 0.07 7.15
N SER A 174 18.16 -1.10 7.66
CA SER A 174 18.81 -2.37 7.31
C SER A 174 18.46 -2.79 5.88
N THR A 175 17.26 -2.42 5.41
CA THR A 175 16.79 -2.69 4.04
C THR A 175 16.07 -1.50 3.43
N ILE A 176 15.94 -1.48 2.10
CA ILE A 176 15.09 -0.50 1.38
C ILE A 176 13.65 -0.53 1.87
N ASP A 177 13.10 -1.71 2.17
CA ASP A 177 11.71 -1.84 2.62
C ASP A 177 11.51 -1.22 4.00
N GLU A 178 12.48 -1.38 4.91
CA GLU A 178 12.49 -0.67 6.20
C GLU A 178 12.64 0.84 6.01
N GLY A 179 13.43 1.28 5.04
CA GLY A 179 13.55 2.68 4.67
C GLY A 179 12.23 3.30 4.22
N ILE A 180 11.49 2.59 3.36
CA ILE A 180 10.16 2.99 2.90
C ILE A 180 9.18 3.07 4.07
N LYS A 181 9.11 2.04 4.91
CA LYS A 181 8.27 2.05 6.11
C LYS A 181 8.63 3.20 7.05
N GLY A 182 9.92 3.43 7.27
CA GLY A 182 10.43 4.52 8.09
C GLY A 182 10.07 5.90 7.55
N ALA A 183 10.08 6.08 6.22
CA ALA A 183 9.62 7.32 5.59
C ALA A 183 8.12 7.57 5.85
N ILE A 184 7.29 6.53 5.69
CA ILE A 184 5.84 6.58 5.94
C ILE A 184 5.54 6.85 7.42
N ASP A 185 6.22 6.15 8.33
CA ASP A 185 6.06 6.32 9.78
C ASP A 185 6.44 7.74 10.22
N ASN A 186 7.48 8.32 9.63
CA ASN A 186 7.84 9.70 9.91
C ASN A 186 6.79 10.70 9.43
N LEU A 187 6.25 10.51 8.22
CA LEU A 187 5.16 11.35 7.72
C LEU A 187 3.93 11.24 8.61
N TYR A 188 3.60 10.02 9.05
CA TYR A 188 2.51 9.80 9.98
C TYR A 188 2.74 10.54 11.32
N ASN A 189 3.82 10.19 12.02
CA ASN A 189 4.08 10.65 13.38
C ASN A 189 4.31 12.17 13.46
N ASN A 190 4.98 12.75 12.47
CA ASN A 190 5.38 14.15 12.54
C ASN A 190 4.41 15.13 11.88
N PHE A 191 3.50 14.64 11.03
CA PHE A 191 2.62 15.50 10.26
C PHE A 191 1.16 15.06 10.34
N TYR A 192 0.82 13.85 9.86
CA TYR A 192 -0.58 13.42 9.79
C TYR A 192 -1.22 13.29 11.18
N ALA A 193 -0.51 12.73 12.15
CA ALA A 193 -0.97 12.63 13.54
C ALA A 193 -1.17 14.02 14.20
N LYS A 194 -0.68 15.09 13.58
CA LYS A 194 -0.83 16.49 14.01
C LYS A 194 -1.79 17.28 13.13
N GLY A 195 -2.54 16.61 12.24
CA GLY A 195 -3.51 17.22 11.34
C GLY A 195 -2.91 17.88 10.09
N LEU A 196 -1.61 17.68 9.81
CA LEU A 196 -0.93 18.20 8.63
C LEU A 196 -0.93 17.12 7.53
N THR A 197 -1.95 17.13 6.69
CA THR A 197 -2.19 16.05 5.71
C THR A 197 -2.04 16.47 4.25
N THR A 198 -1.86 17.77 3.98
CA THR A 198 -1.66 18.33 2.63
C THR A 198 -0.22 18.73 2.39
N VAL A 199 0.20 18.78 1.12
CA VAL A 199 1.56 19.22 0.71
C VAL A 199 1.85 20.61 1.26
N GLU A 200 0.86 21.51 1.21
CA GLU A 200 0.94 22.90 1.65
C GLU A 200 1.11 23.01 3.17
N SER A 201 0.46 22.13 3.93
CA SER A 201 0.60 22.09 5.40
C SER A 201 1.92 21.45 5.86
N ILE A 202 2.45 20.51 5.07
CA ILE A 202 3.68 19.77 5.38
C ILE A 202 4.92 20.56 4.99
N GLY A 203 4.93 21.13 3.79
CA GLY A 203 6.10 21.75 3.16
C GLY A 203 6.87 22.74 4.05
N PRO A 204 6.20 23.74 4.67
CA PRO A 204 6.87 24.72 5.54
C PRO A 204 7.61 24.13 6.74
N ARG A 205 7.24 22.90 7.17
CA ARG A 205 7.88 22.19 8.28
C ARG A 205 8.85 21.11 7.82
N TYR A 206 8.65 20.57 6.62
CA TYR A 206 9.45 19.49 6.07
C TYR A 206 10.75 20.00 5.43
N ALA A 207 10.69 21.13 4.71
CA ALA A 207 11.81 21.63 3.94
C ALA A 207 11.97 23.16 4.07
N GLN A 208 13.21 23.63 4.06
CA GLN A 208 13.53 25.07 4.03
C GLN A 208 13.28 25.72 2.67
N SER A 209 13.24 24.93 1.59
CA SER A 209 13.05 25.46 0.23
C SER A 209 11.60 25.88 -0.02
N ASN A 210 11.42 27.13 -0.45
CA ASN A 210 10.12 27.64 -0.93
C ASN A 210 9.58 26.93 -2.18
N THR A 211 10.42 26.19 -2.91
CA THR A 211 10.01 25.44 -4.13
C THR A 211 9.59 24.00 -3.84
N TRP A 212 9.72 23.52 -2.59
CA TRP A 212 9.45 22.13 -2.27
C TRP A 212 7.98 21.76 -2.57
N VAL A 213 7.03 22.60 -2.14
CA VAL A 213 5.59 22.36 -2.34
C VAL A 213 5.25 22.20 -3.83
N SER A 214 5.73 23.11 -4.68
CA SER A 214 5.44 23.04 -6.13
C SER A 214 6.07 21.82 -6.79
N LYS A 215 7.28 21.41 -6.37
CA LYS A 215 7.94 20.21 -6.88
C LYS A 215 7.20 18.94 -6.46
N ILE A 216 6.79 18.83 -5.20
CA ILE A 216 6.00 17.67 -4.73
C ILE A 216 4.67 17.58 -5.46
N ASN A 217 3.95 18.70 -5.61
CA ASN A 217 2.71 18.72 -6.39
C ASN A 217 2.92 18.31 -7.86
N SER A 218 4.05 18.70 -8.47
CA SER A 218 4.42 18.24 -9.81
C SER A 218 4.60 16.72 -9.87
N TYR A 219 5.29 16.12 -8.90
CA TYR A 219 5.43 14.66 -8.82
C TYR A 219 4.08 13.95 -8.59
N ILE A 220 3.23 14.47 -7.69
CA ILE A 220 1.88 13.93 -7.46
C ILE A 220 1.07 13.93 -8.75
N ASN A 221 1.11 15.03 -9.52
CA ASN A 221 0.42 15.12 -10.80
C ASN A 221 0.96 14.13 -11.83
N GLN A 222 2.28 13.93 -11.87
CA GLN A 222 2.88 12.90 -12.73
C GLN A 222 2.44 11.48 -12.34
N ILE A 223 2.36 11.17 -11.05
CA ILE A 223 1.90 9.86 -10.55
C ILE A 223 0.42 9.65 -10.91
N ARG A 224 -0.43 10.65 -10.66
CA ARG A 224 -1.86 10.58 -10.96
C ARG A 224 -2.11 10.28 -12.43
N ASN A 225 -1.33 10.91 -13.32
CA ASN A 225 -1.45 10.80 -14.78
C ASN A 225 -0.60 9.67 -15.40
N SER A 226 -0.06 8.75 -14.59
CA SER A 226 0.74 7.60 -15.07
C SER A 226 -0.04 6.33 -15.34
#